data_AF-A0A2E9V7C6-F1
#
_entry.id   AF-A0A2E9V7C6-F1
#
_cell.length_a   1.000
_cell.length_b   1.000
_cell.length_c   1.000
_cell.angle_alpha   90.00
_cell.angle_beta   90.00
_cell.angle_gamma   90.00
#
_symmetry.space_group_name_H-M   'P 1'
#
loop_
_entity.id
_entity.type
_entity.pdbx_description
1 polymer ?
#
loop_
_entity_poly.entity_id
_entity_poly.type
_entity_poly.pdbx_seq_one_letter_code
_entity_poly.pdbx_strand_id
1 'polypeptide(L)'
;MDTQKNLMMFTPIVAIIFGAWFLFAPNTYNSVMGVDLSTVTDIALGNQQNIGVSLLVLAYVNWILRGLSDTGNCEKIMTTFCVGWAMFGIGGLYIVGGDFGFSNPFTIQSLIFIIISIIYYMLRAPKLT
;
A
#
# COMPACT_ATOMS: atom_id res chain seq x y z
N MET A 1 15.67 -16.93 3.24
CA MET A 1 15.36 -15.50 2.93
C MET A 1 14.34 -15.33 1.81
N ASP A 2 14.05 -16.37 1.03
CA ASP A 2 13.18 -16.25 -0.16
C ASP A 2 11.77 -15.79 0.19
N THR A 3 11.20 -16.27 1.30
CA THR A 3 9.90 -15.79 1.82
C THR A 3 9.89 -14.28 1.99
N GLN A 4 10.91 -13.72 2.66
CA GLN A 4 11.01 -12.28 2.88
C GLN A 4 11.25 -11.52 1.58
N LYS A 5 12.12 -12.02 0.69
CA LYS A 5 12.33 -11.38 -0.62
C LYS A 5 11.08 -11.41 -1.49
N ASN A 6 10.25 -12.43 -1.40
CA ASN A 6 8.96 -12.51 -2.10
C ASN A 6 7.95 -11.53 -1.49
N LEU A 7 7.88 -11.43 -0.16
CA LEU A 7 7.08 -10.40 0.50
C LEU A 7 7.57 -9.00 0.16
N MET A 8 8.86 -8.72 0.18
CA MET A 8 9.40 -7.41 -0.24
C MET A 8 9.08 -7.09 -1.71
N MET A 9 8.84 -8.09 -2.57
CA MET A 9 8.41 -7.88 -3.96
C MET A 9 6.94 -7.45 -4.07
N PHE A 10 6.10 -7.85 -3.12
CA PHE A 10 4.69 -7.51 -3.12
C PHE A 10 4.46 -5.99 -3.09
N THR A 11 5.17 -5.24 -2.24
CA THR A 11 5.00 -3.77 -2.17
C THR A 11 5.30 -3.04 -3.48
N PRO A 12 6.44 -3.29 -4.17
CA PRO A 12 6.68 -2.75 -5.51
C PRO A 12 5.55 -3.07 -6.50
N ILE A 13 5.06 -4.31 -6.53
CA ILE A 13 3.98 -4.71 -7.46
C ILE A 13 2.70 -3.92 -7.17
N VAL A 14 2.28 -3.87 -5.91
CA VAL A 14 1.06 -3.12 -5.52
C VAL A 14 1.23 -1.64 -5.82
N ALA A 15 2.39 -1.06 -5.51
CA ALA A 15 2.69 0.34 -5.78
C ALA A 15 2.71 0.67 -7.29
N ILE A 16 3.16 -0.25 -8.14
CA ILE A 16 3.07 -0.11 -9.61
C ILE A 16 1.61 -0.13 -10.06
N ILE A 17 0.82 -1.11 -9.61
CA ILE A 17 -0.57 -1.26 -10.03
C ILE A 17 -1.40 -0.04 -9.61
N PHE A 18 -1.39 0.32 -8.33
CA PHE A 18 -2.16 1.47 -7.83
C PHE A 18 -1.55 2.80 -8.30
N GLY A 19 -0.22 2.89 -8.42
CA GLY A 19 0.45 4.08 -8.94
C GLY A 19 0.04 4.40 -10.37
N ALA A 20 0.06 3.40 -11.25
CA ALA A 20 -0.41 3.54 -12.62
C ALA A 20 -1.92 3.82 -12.68
N TRP A 21 -2.73 3.14 -11.87
CA TRP A 21 -4.17 3.36 -11.82
C TRP A 21 -4.51 4.80 -11.42
N PHE A 22 -3.89 5.32 -10.36
CA PHE A 22 -4.14 6.68 -9.86
C PHE A 22 -3.64 7.75 -10.82
N LEU A 23 -2.53 7.49 -11.52
CA LEU A 23 -1.95 8.44 -12.45
C LEU A 23 -2.76 8.54 -13.75
N PHE A 24 -3.11 7.39 -14.35
CA PHE A 24 -3.66 7.33 -15.71
C PHE A 24 -5.18 7.16 -15.75
N ALA A 25 -5.80 6.62 -14.71
CA ALA A 25 -7.24 6.38 -14.67
C ALA A 25 -7.89 6.68 -13.29
N PRO A 26 -7.62 7.85 -12.67
CA PRO A 26 -8.06 8.17 -11.31
C PRO A 26 -9.58 8.09 -11.11
N ASN A 27 -10.37 8.54 -12.09
CA ASN A 27 -11.84 8.47 -12.03
C ASN A 27 -12.38 7.04 -11.98
N THR A 28 -11.70 6.10 -12.64
CA THR A 28 -12.12 4.69 -12.59
C THR A 28 -11.87 4.09 -11.21
N TYR A 29 -10.78 4.47 -10.55
CA TYR A 29 -10.55 4.10 -9.15
C TYR A 29 -11.63 4.71 -8.24
N ASN A 30 -11.91 6.01 -8.38
CA ASN A 30 -12.93 6.69 -7.58
C ASN A 30 -14.31 6.01 -7.73
N SER A 31 -14.67 5.62 -8.95
CA SER A 31 -15.90 4.87 -9.21
C SER A 31 -15.92 3.50 -8.53
N VAL A 32 -14.81 2.74 -8.57
CA VAL A 32 -14.70 1.46 -7.84
C VAL A 32 -14.82 1.66 -6.32
N MET A 33 -14.31 2.78 -5.82
CA MET A 33 -14.41 3.14 -4.41
C MET A 33 -15.76 3.75 -4.02
N GLY A 34 -16.73 3.80 -4.94
CA GLY A 34 -18.09 4.31 -4.69
C GLY A 34 -18.17 5.82 -4.54
N VAL A 35 -17.15 6.56 -4.97
CA VAL A 35 -17.13 8.02 -4.95
C VAL A 35 -18.04 8.55 -6.07
N ASP A 36 -18.93 9.49 -5.72
CA ASP A 36 -19.72 10.22 -6.71
C ASP A 36 -18.81 11.16 -7.51
N LEU A 37 -18.58 10.80 -8.78
CA LEU A 37 -17.69 11.54 -9.67
C LEU A 37 -18.14 12.98 -9.92
N SER A 38 -19.42 13.31 -9.72
CA SER A 38 -19.91 14.69 -9.84
C SER A 38 -19.39 15.61 -8.73
N THR A 39 -18.93 15.02 -7.62
CA THR A 39 -18.37 15.75 -6.47
C THR A 39 -16.85 15.84 -6.50
N VAL A 40 -16.21 15.16 -7.44
CA VAL A 40 -14.74 15.11 -7.56
C VAL A 40 -14.24 16.36 -8.27
N THR A 41 -13.41 17.14 -7.57
CA THR A 41 -12.81 18.37 -8.12
C THR A 41 -11.50 18.08 -8.85
N ASP A 42 -11.10 18.98 -9.74
CA ASP A 42 -9.80 18.90 -10.44
C ASP A 42 -8.62 18.88 -9.47
N ILE A 43 -8.72 19.58 -8.33
CA ILE A 43 -7.69 19.56 -7.29
C ILE A 43 -7.60 18.17 -6.65
N ALA A 44 -8.75 17.55 -6.35
CA ALA A 44 -8.77 16.20 -5.80
C ALA A 44 -8.16 15.18 -6.78
N LEU A 45 -8.45 15.31 -8.08
CA LEU A 45 -7.85 14.48 -9.12
C LEU A 45 -6.35 14.69 -9.24
N GLY A 46 -5.89 15.95 -9.27
CA GLY A 46 -4.47 16.27 -9.31
C GLY A 46 -3.71 15.71 -8.11
N ASN A 47 -4.30 15.77 -6.91
CA ASN A 47 -3.73 15.16 -5.71
C ASN A 47 -3.66 13.63 -5.81
N GLN A 48 -4.71 12.99 -6.32
CA GLN A 48 -4.70 11.54 -6.52
C GLN A 48 -3.64 11.11 -7.54
N GLN A 49 -3.48 11.84 -8.64
CA GLN A 49 -2.44 11.58 -9.63
C GLN A 49 -1.03 11.78 -9.05
N ASN A 50 -0.83 12.80 -8.20
CA ASN A 50 0.42 13.00 -7.46
C ASN A 50 0.73 11.85 -6.50
N ILE A 51 -0.29 11.29 -5.84
CA ILE A 51 -0.15 10.06 -5.05
C ILE A 51 0.25 8.89 -5.98
N GLY A 52 -0.34 8.81 -7.18
CA GLY A 52 0.04 7.84 -8.20
C GLY A 52 1.52 7.89 -8.55
N VAL A 53 2.06 9.08 -8.84
CA VAL A 53 3.50 9.29 -9.07
C VAL A 53 4.33 8.87 -7.85
N SER A 54 3.90 9.27 -6.64
CA SER A 54 4.58 8.93 -5.39
C SER A 54 4.65 7.42 -5.16
N LEU A 55 3.61 6.68 -5.51
CA LEU A 55 3.59 5.22 -5.44
C LEU A 55 4.59 4.59 -6.43
N LEU A 56 4.72 5.13 -7.65
CA LEU A 56 5.71 4.65 -8.61
C LEU A 56 7.15 4.89 -8.11
N VAL A 57 7.41 6.04 -7.48
CA VAL A 57 8.70 6.30 -6.81
C VAL A 57 8.94 5.33 -5.66
N LEU A 58 7.94 5.07 -4.82
CA LEU A 58 8.02 4.08 -3.75
C LEU A 58 8.29 2.67 -4.29
N ALA A 59 7.71 2.30 -5.44
CA ALA A 59 7.97 1.02 -6.07
C ALA A 59 9.45 0.87 -6.45
N TYR A 60 10.03 1.90 -7.06
CA TYR A 60 11.45 1.93 -7.40
C TYR A 60 12.34 1.81 -6.15
N VAL A 61 12.09 2.62 -5.10
CA VAL A 61 12.88 2.58 -3.86
C VAL A 61 12.79 1.20 -3.20
N ASN A 62 11.59 0.63 -3.09
CA ASN A 62 11.38 -0.66 -2.46
C ASN A 62 11.98 -1.82 -3.27
N TRP A 63 12.02 -1.71 -4.60
CA TRP A 63 12.75 -2.65 -5.46
C TRP A 63 14.24 -2.66 -5.14
N ILE A 64 14.86 -1.48 -4.97
CA ILE A 64 16.27 -1.37 -4.58
C ILE A 64 16.50 -1.94 -3.17
N LEU A 65 15.64 -1.60 -2.19
CA LEU A 65 15.74 -2.14 -0.82
C LEU A 65 15.67 -3.68 -0.80
N ARG A 66 14.81 -4.28 -1.63
CA ARG A 66 14.77 -5.73 -1.80
C ARG A 66 16.10 -6.28 -2.31
N GLY A 67 16.70 -5.63 -3.32
CA GLY A 67 18.00 -6.03 -3.89
C GLY A 67 19.13 -5.98 -2.86
N LEU A 68 19.11 -4.98 -1.98
CA LEU A 68 20.09 -4.76 -0.91
C LEU A 68 19.81 -5.58 0.36
N SER A 69 18.71 -6.33 0.41
CA SER A 69 18.35 -7.10 1.60
C SER A 69 19.26 -8.33 1.77
N ASP A 70 19.81 -8.46 2.97
CA ASP A 70 20.66 -9.55 3.46
C ASP A 70 20.17 -10.02 4.85
N THR A 71 20.81 -11.04 5.41
CA THR A 71 20.41 -11.60 6.72
C THR A 71 20.55 -10.61 7.87
N GLY A 72 21.46 -9.63 7.79
CA GLY A 72 21.71 -8.64 8.84
C GLY A 72 20.72 -7.48 8.85
N ASN A 73 20.10 -7.16 7.70
CA ASN A 73 19.17 -6.04 7.57
C ASN A 73 17.72 -6.45 7.26
N CYS A 74 17.46 -7.72 6.93
CA CYS A 74 16.16 -8.20 6.46
C CYS A 74 15.01 -7.86 7.44
N GLU A 75 15.18 -8.13 8.73
CA GLU A 75 14.14 -7.85 9.73
C GLU A 75 13.81 -6.35 9.81
N LYS A 76 14.81 -5.48 9.72
CA LYS A 76 14.60 -4.03 9.72
C LYS A 76 13.82 -3.58 8.50
N ILE A 77 14.20 -4.05 7.31
CA ILE A 77 13.51 -3.72 6.06
C ILE A 77 12.06 -4.24 6.09
N MET A 78 11.84 -5.49 6.50
CA MET A 78 10.50 -6.06 6.64
C MET A 78 9.64 -5.28 7.64
N THR A 79 10.23 -4.82 8.75
CA THR A 79 9.54 -3.99 9.75
C THR A 79 9.16 -2.63 9.17
N THR A 80 10.01 -2.01 8.35
CA THR A 80 9.66 -0.77 7.63
C THR A 80 8.44 -0.97 6.73
N PHE A 81 8.38 -2.09 6.00
CA PHE A 81 7.23 -2.41 5.13
C PHE A 81 5.97 -2.67 5.95
N CYS A 82 6.09 -3.40 7.07
CA CYS A 82 5.01 -3.61 8.03
C CYS A 82 4.42 -2.28 8.51
N VAL A 83 5.26 -1.35 8.95
CA VAL A 83 4.82 -0.02 9.41
C VAL A 83 4.16 0.77 8.29
N GLY A 84 4.72 0.73 7.07
CA GLY A 84 4.11 1.35 5.89
C GLY A 84 2.67 0.87 5.65
N TRP A 85 2.46 -0.45 5.61
CA TRP A 85 1.12 -1.03 5.45
C TRP A 85 0.17 -0.71 6.61
N ALA A 86 0.69 -0.68 7.85
CA ALA A 86 -0.10 -0.27 9.01
C ALA A 86 -0.56 1.18 8.91
N MET A 87 0.31 2.09 8.45
CA MET A 87 -0.05 3.50 8.26
C MET A 87 -1.16 3.66 7.21
N PHE A 88 -1.08 2.94 6.09
CA PHE A 88 -2.16 2.94 5.10
C PHE A 88 -3.47 2.40 5.66
N GLY A 89 -3.42 1.28 6.40
CA GLY A 89 -4.61 0.67 6.99
C GLY A 89 -5.25 1.51 8.08
N ILE A 90 -4.48 1.93 9.09
CA ILE A 90 -4.98 2.74 10.21
C ILE A 90 -5.39 4.14 9.74
N GLY A 91 -4.58 4.76 8.88
CA GLY A 91 -4.91 6.06 8.28
C GLY A 91 -6.17 6.00 7.42
N GLY A 92 -6.33 4.92 6.65
CA GLY A 92 -7.55 4.66 5.89
C GLY A 92 -8.78 4.60 6.78
N LEU A 93 -8.76 3.79 7.85
CA LEU A 93 -9.86 3.71 8.82
C LEU A 93 -10.17 5.06 9.48
N TYR A 94 -9.16 5.86 9.80
CA TYR A 94 -9.36 7.21 10.32
C TYR A 94 -10.13 8.10 9.33
N ILE A 95 -9.80 8.03 8.05
CA ILE A 95 -10.45 8.82 6.98
C ILE A 95 -11.90 8.39 6.78
N VAL A 96 -12.24 7.11 6.95
CA VAL A 96 -13.63 6.65 6.80
C VAL A 96 -14.57 7.27 7.85
N GLY A 97 -14.04 7.86 8.92
CA GLY A 97 -14.80 8.79 9.78
C GLY A 97 -15.98 8.17 10.54
N GLY A 98 -16.03 6.84 10.65
CA GLY A 98 -17.06 6.10 11.41
C GLY A 98 -17.90 5.14 10.57
N ASP A 99 -17.85 5.22 9.23
CA ASP A 99 -18.54 4.27 8.34
C ASP A 99 -17.75 2.97 8.14
N PHE A 100 -17.57 2.22 9.22
CA PHE A 100 -16.85 0.95 9.22
C PHE A 100 -17.67 -0.21 8.62
N GLY A 101 -18.74 0.07 7.88
CA GLY A 101 -19.51 -0.95 7.18
C GLY A 101 -18.69 -1.62 6.08
N PHE A 102 -18.88 -2.93 5.90
CA PHE A 102 -18.31 -3.65 4.74
C PHE A 102 -18.96 -3.24 3.41
N SER A 103 -20.02 -2.44 3.43
CA SER A 103 -20.54 -1.75 2.26
C SER A 103 -19.62 -0.62 1.77
N ASN A 104 -18.72 -0.12 2.63
CA ASN A 104 -17.76 0.92 2.29
C ASN A 104 -16.45 0.29 1.77
N PRO A 105 -16.09 0.51 0.49
CA PRO A 105 -14.88 -0.06 -0.09
C PRO A 105 -13.59 0.38 0.62
N PHE A 106 -13.54 1.61 1.16
CA PHE A 106 -12.38 2.12 1.89
C PHE A 106 -12.17 1.38 3.21
N THR A 107 -13.24 0.96 3.88
CA THR A 107 -13.13 0.11 5.08
C THR A 107 -12.51 -1.23 4.75
N ILE A 108 -13.00 -1.90 3.69
CA ILE A 108 -12.46 -3.20 3.25
C ILE A 108 -10.98 -3.05 2.90
N GLN A 109 -10.63 -2.05 2.08
CA GLN A 109 -9.26 -1.79 1.67
C GLN A 109 -8.33 -1.56 2.86
N SER A 110 -8.77 -0.76 3.84
CA SER A 110 -8.01 -0.45 5.04
C SER A 110 -7.75 -1.70 5.89
N LEU A 111 -8.75 -2.57 6.05
CA LEU A 111 -8.60 -3.85 6.76
C LEU A 111 -7.61 -4.78 6.03
N ILE A 112 -7.66 -4.84 4.70
CA ILE A 112 -6.70 -5.61 3.89
C ILE A 112 -5.26 -5.13 4.17
N PHE A 113 -5.02 -3.82 4.21
CA PHE A 113 -3.69 -3.29 4.51
C PHE A 113 -3.22 -3.60 5.94
N ILE A 114 -4.13 -3.62 6.92
CA ILE A 114 -3.80 -4.05 8.29
C ILE A 114 -3.41 -5.54 8.31
N ILE A 115 -4.18 -6.39 7.62
CA ILE A 115 -3.86 -7.83 7.53
C ILE A 115 -2.50 -8.04 6.87
N ILE A 116 -2.21 -7.33 5.78
CA ILE A 116 -0.91 -7.37 5.12
C ILE A 116 0.19 -6.94 6.10
N SER A 117 0.01 -5.85 6.84
CA SER A 117 0.97 -5.40 7.86
C SER A 117 1.29 -6.51 8.88
N ILE A 118 0.27 -7.19 9.40
CA ILE A 118 0.43 -8.31 10.33
C ILE A 118 1.26 -9.44 9.70
N ILE A 119 1.01 -9.77 8.42
CA ILE A 119 1.78 -10.79 7.69
C ILE A 119 3.27 -10.39 7.60
N TYR A 120 3.56 -9.13 7.25
CA TYR A 120 4.95 -8.63 7.24
C TYR A 120 5.60 -8.72 8.62
N TYR A 121 4.88 -8.38 9.68
CA TYR A 121 5.40 -8.48 11.04
C TYR A 121 5.70 -9.93 11.44
N MET A 122 4.78 -10.87 11.17
CA MET A 122 4.93 -12.28 11.52
C MET A 122 6.10 -12.94 10.77
N LEU A 123 6.35 -12.50 9.54
CA LEU A 123 7.37 -13.09 8.66
C LEU A 123 8.62 -12.22 8.53
N ARG A 124 8.81 -11.22 9.41
CA ARG A 124 9.89 -10.24 9.29
C ARG A 124 11.30 -10.84 9.37
N ALA A 125 11.50 -11.85 10.20
CA ALA A 125 12.80 -12.47 10.42
C ALA A 125 12.96 -13.72 9.54
N PRO A 126 14.09 -13.89 8.84
CA PRO A 126 14.42 -15.17 8.20
C PRO A 126 14.46 -16.27 9.26
N LYS A 127 13.81 -17.41 8.98
CA LYS A 127 14.00 -18.59 9.83
C LYS A 127 15.44 -19.06 9.70
N LEU A 128 16.14 -19.21 10.83
CA LEU A 128 17.41 -19.91 10.89
C LEU A 128 17.10 -21.39 10.67
N THR A 129 17.34 -21.88 9.45
CA THR A 129 17.43 -23.31 9.15
C THR A 129 18.89 -23.69 9.07
#